data_AF-A0A0P7C908-F1
#
_entry.id   AF-A0A0P7C908-F1
#
_cell.length_a   1.000
_cell.length_b   1.000
_cell.length_c   1.000
_cell.angle_alpha   90.00
_cell.angle_beta   90.00
_cell.angle_gamma   90.00
#
_symmetry.space_group_name_H-M   'P 1'
#
loop_
_entity.id
_entity.type
_entity.pdbx_description
1 polymer ?
#
loop_
_entity_poly.entity_id
_entity_poly.type
_entity_poly.pdbx_seq_one_letter_code
_entity_poly.pdbx_strand_id
1 'polypeptide(L)'
;MPAPRIAVFPHPEGVYYAHLVDPILGINAVGPTPHNVEDMSVEEVAFRLRKLPGNEYTAVRPFRTTQKWITYAEHEGHLEAITEALGRTREGVDHDAAR
;
A
#
# COMPACT_ATOMS: atom_id res chain seq x y z
N MET A 1 -0.98 8.05 -21.90
CA MET A 1 -1.31 8.49 -20.53
C MET A 1 -0.89 7.38 -19.58
N PRO A 2 -0.24 7.66 -18.45
CA PRO A 2 0.10 6.61 -17.48
C PRO A 2 -1.19 6.02 -16.89
N ALA A 3 -1.32 4.70 -16.91
CA ALA A 3 -2.47 4.01 -16.36
C ALA A 3 -2.43 4.01 -14.82
N PRO A 4 -3.60 3.88 -14.15
CA PRO A 4 -3.63 3.68 -12.70
C PRO A 4 -2.85 2.42 -12.30
N ARG A 5 -2.26 2.46 -11.12
CA ARG A 5 -1.44 1.38 -10.55
C ARG A 5 -1.92 1.06 -9.14
N ILE A 6 -2.00 -0.23 -8.84
CA ILE A 6 -2.24 -0.72 -7.48
C ILE A 6 -1.07 -1.60 -7.09
N ALA A 7 -0.35 -1.23 -6.03
CA ALA A 7 0.64 -2.08 -5.39
C ALA A 7 0.01 -2.77 -4.18
N VAL A 8 0.15 -4.09 -4.07
CA VAL A 8 -0.34 -4.86 -2.91
C VAL A 8 0.84 -5.39 -2.12
N PHE A 9 0.84 -5.23 -0.81
CA PHE A 9 1.96 -5.64 0.04
C PHE A 9 1.49 -6.08 1.44
N PRO A 10 2.20 -7.00 2.11
CA PRO A 10 1.87 -7.37 3.48
C PRO A 10 2.18 -6.21 4.42
N HIS A 11 1.31 -5.96 5.40
CA HIS A 11 1.52 -4.97 6.46
C HIS A 11 1.88 -5.67 7.78
N PRO A 12 2.69 -5.05 8.67
CA PRO A 12 3.02 -5.61 9.99
C PRO A 12 1.81 -5.96 10.87
N GLU A 13 0.64 -5.35 10.62
CA GLU A 13 -0.62 -5.67 11.30
C GLU A 13 -1.23 -7.03 10.90
N GLY A 14 -0.62 -7.78 9.98
CA GLY A 14 -1.09 -9.10 9.56
C GLY A 14 -2.14 -9.09 8.45
N VAL A 15 -2.38 -7.92 7.84
CA VAL A 15 -3.28 -7.76 6.67
C VAL A 15 -2.52 -7.27 5.45
N TYR A 16 -3.07 -7.49 4.26
CA TYR A 16 -2.54 -6.86 3.05
C TYR A 16 -3.03 -5.42 2.95
N TYR A 17 -2.14 -4.52 2.55
CA TYR A 17 -2.47 -3.15 2.18
C TYR A 17 -2.38 -2.98 0.66
N ALA A 18 -3.16 -2.05 0.12
CA ALA A 18 -3.15 -1.64 -1.28
C ALA A 18 -2.78 -0.16 -1.38
N HIS A 19 -1.78 0.14 -2.21
CA HIS A 19 -1.36 1.49 -2.57
C HIS A 19 -1.84 1.81 -3.99
N LEU A 20 -2.83 2.70 -4.09
CA LEU A 20 -3.44 3.16 -5.33
C LEU A 20 -2.78 4.47 -5.78
N VAL A 21 -2.30 4.48 -7.02
CA VAL A 21 -1.75 5.66 -7.68
C VAL A 21 -2.48 5.88 -9.00
N ASP A 22 -3.16 7.00 -9.13
CA ASP A 22 -3.80 7.45 -10.38
C ASP A 22 -3.29 8.85 -10.74
N PRO A 23 -2.38 8.98 -11.71
CA PRO A 23 -1.85 10.28 -12.11
C PRO A 23 -2.87 11.18 -12.81
N ILE A 24 -3.93 10.61 -13.40
CA ILE A 24 -4.98 11.38 -14.10
C ILE A 24 -5.90 12.04 -13.08
N LEU A 25 -6.23 11.29 -12.02
CA LEU A 25 -7.10 11.76 -10.94
C LEU A 25 -6.32 12.43 -9.78
N GLY A 26 -4.99 12.42 -9.81
CA GLY A 26 -4.15 12.96 -8.75
C GLY A 26 -4.22 12.14 -7.45
N ILE A 27 -4.50 10.84 -7.54
CA ILE A 27 -4.62 9.95 -6.38
C ILE A 27 -3.26 9.35 -6.04
N ASN A 28 -2.90 9.42 -4.76
CA ASN A 28 -1.81 8.69 -4.15
C ASN A 28 -2.26 8.28 -2.74
N ALA A 29 -2.92 7.13 -2.62
CA ALA A 29 -3.59 6.70 -1.40
C ALA A 29 -3.22 5.27 -1.04
N VAL A 30 -3.19 4.96 0.25
CA VAL A 30 -2.87 3.61 0.73
C VAL A 30 -3.88 3.18 1.79
N GLY A 31 -4.19 1.90 1.85
CA GLY A 31 -5.13 1.43 2.87
C GLY A 31 -5.21 -0.09 2.98
N PRO A 32 -5.84 -0.59 4.06
CA PRO A 32 -6.00 -2.00 4.29
C PRO A 32 -6.96 -2.63 3.28
N THR A 33 -6.66 -3.86 2.90
CA THR A 33 -7.59 -4.75 2.17
C THR A 33 -8.31 -5.66 3.18
N PRO A 34 -9.43 -6.31 2.81
CA PRO A 34 -10.11 -7.25 3.70
C PRO A 34 -9.40 -8.62 3.80
N HIS A 35 -8.16 -8.76 3.32
CA HIS A 35 -7.45 -10.03 3.23
C HIS A 35 -6.29 -10.11 4.22
N ASN A 36 -6.29 -11.13 5.08
CA ASN A 36 -5.18 -11.42 5.99
C ASN A 36 -4.03 -12.10 5.24
N VAL A 37 -2.81 -11.95 5.75
CA VAL A 37 -1.61 -12.57 5.16
C VAL A 37 -1.53 -14.08 5.39
N GLU A 38 -2.30 -14.61 6.35
CA GLU A 38 -2.35 -16.04 6.68
C GLU A 38 -3.34 -16.82 5.78
N ASP A 39 -4.34 -16.14 5.24
CA ASP A 39 -5.44 -16.78 4.51
C ASP A 39 -5.12 -17.02 3.03
N MET A 40 -4.25 -16.19 2.43
CA MET A 40 -3.88 -16.30 1.02
C MET A 40 -2.59 -15.58 0.67
N SER A 41 -2.03 -15.92 -0.49
CA SER A 41 -0.85 -15.24 -1.02
C SER A 41 -1.16 -13.84 -1.57
N VAL A 42 -0.14 -12.97 -1.58
CA VAL A 42 -0.24 -11.62 -2.15
C VAL A 42 -0.57 -11.65 -3.65
N GLU A 43 -0.09 -12.67 -4.37
CA GLU A 43 -0.42 -12.89 -5.78
C GLU A 43 -1.90 -13.17 -5.99
N GLU A 44 -2.53 -13.91 -5.08
CA GLU A 44 -3.96 -14.19 -5.13
C GLU A 44 -4.79 -12.93 -4.82
N VAL A 45 -4.38 -12.12 -3.83
CA VAL A 45 -5.00 -10.82 -3.56
C VAL A 45 -4.91 -9.90 -4.78
N ALA A 46 -3.72 -9.80 -5.39
CA ALA A 46 -3.51 -8.99 -6.59
C ALA A 46 -4.39 -9.48 -7.76
N PHE A 47 -4.53 -10.80 -7.93
CA PHE A 47 -5.42 -11.37 -8.93
C PHE A 47 -6.88 -10.99 -8.68
N ARG A 48 -7.35 -11.08 -7.44
CA ARG A 48 -8.73 -10.70 -7.06
C ARG A 48 -8.99 -9.21 -7.29
N LEU A 49 -8.08 -8.34 -6.87
CA LEU A 49 -8.20 -6.89 -7.11
C LEU A 49 -8.29 -6.55 -8.60
N ARG A 50 -7.50 -7.23 -9.45
CA ARG A 50 -7.55 -7.04 -10.90
C ARG A 50 -8.91 -7.43 -11.51
N LYS A 51 -9.67 -8.31 -10.85
CA LYS A 51 -10.99 -8.76 -11.30
C LYS A 51 -12.14 -7.89 -10.81
N LEU A 52 -11.89 -6.93 -9.91
CA LEU A 52 -12.92 -6.01 -9.46
C LEU A 52 -13.33 -5.05 -10.59
N PRO A 53 -14.62 -4.74 -10.73
CA PRO A 53 -15.09 -3.70 -11.65
C PRO A 53 -14.37 -2.37 -11.42
N GLY A 54 -13.96 -1.70 -12.49
CA GLY A 54 -13.20 -0.44 -12.44
C GLY A 54 -11.68 -0.61 -12.46
N ASN A 55 -11.16 -1.85 -12.40
CA ASN A 55 -9.73 -2.14 -12.49
C ASN A 55 -9.29 -2.74 -13.84
N GLU A 56 -10.12 -2.63 -14.88
CA GLU A 56 -9.90 -3.28 -16.18
C GLU A 56 -8.58 -2.83 -16.84
N TYR A 57 -8.18 -1.59 -16.58
CA TYR A 57 -6.96 -0.97 -17.12
C TYR A 57 -5.91 -0.68 -16.05
N THR A 58 -6.17 -1.08 -14.81
CA THR A 58 -5.28 -0.82 -13.66
C THR A 58 -4.20 -1.89 -13.59
N ALA A 59 -2.94 -1.46 -13.54
CA ALA A 59 -1.83 -2.39 -13.35
C ALA A 59 -1.71 -2.77 -11.86
N VAL A 60 -2.09 -4.00 -11.51
CA VAL A 60 -1.96 -4.52 -10.14
C VAL A 60 -0.64 -5.27 -9.97
N ARG A 61 0.17 -4.86 -8.99
CA ARG A 61 1.51 -5.40 -8.71
C ARG A 61 1.60 -5.98 -7.29
N PRO A 62 1.84 -7.29 -7.14
CA PRO A 62 2.08 -7.88 -5.82
C PRO A 62 3.54 -7.66 -5.36
N PHE A 63 3.71 -7.32 -4.10
CA PHE A 63 5.00 -7.25 -3.40
C PHE A 63 4.98 -8.22 -2.23
N ARG A 64 5.89 -9.19 -2.25
CA ARG A 64 5.95 -10.24 -1.20
C ARG A 64 6.40 -9.74 0.17
N THR A 65 6.96 -8.55 0.26
CA THR A 65 7.38 -7.93 1.52
C THR A 65 7.07 -6.44 1.50
N THR A 66 6.78 -5.87 2.67
CA THR A 66 6.61 -4.43 2.86
C THR A 66 7.83 -3.66 2.35
N GLN A 67 9.05 -4.13 2.66
CA GLN A 67 10.30 -3.48 2.24
C GLN A 67 10.43 -3.36 0.71
N LYS A 68 10.01 -4.38 -0.05
CA LYS A 68 10.06 -4.30 -1.52
C LYS A 68 9.10 -3.24 -2.06
N TRP A 69 7.95 -3.08 -1.42
CA TRP A 69 7.02 -2.00 -1.74
C TRP A 69 7.59 -0.63 -1.35
N ILE A 70 8.18 -0.48 -0.15
CA ILE A 70 8.83 0.77 0.28
C ILE A 70 9.86 1.23 -0.74
N THR A 71 10.80 0.35 -1.12
CA THR A 71 11.84 0.69 -2.11
C THR A 71 11.22 1.09 -3.45
N TYR A 72 10.16 0.41 -3.89
CA TYR A 72 9.43 0.80 -5.09
C TYR A 72 8.77 2.19 -4.96
N ALA A 73 8.08 2.44 -3.84
CA ALA A 73 7.39 3.69 -3.57
C ALA A 73 8.36 4.88 -3.44
N GLU A 74 9.54 4.67 -2.83
CA GLU A 74 10.62 5.68 -2.76
C GLU A 74 11.14 6.04 -4.15
N HIS A 75 11.41 5.03 -5.00
CA HIS A 75 11.85 5.25 -6.37
C HIS A 75 10.82 6.03 -7.22
N GLU A 76 9.53 5.86 -6.92
CA GLU A 76 8.44 6.58 -7.59
C GLU A 76 8.08 7.91 -6.91
N GLY A 77 8.71 8.25 -5.77
CA GLY A 77 8.46 9.50 -5.04
C GLY A 77 7.20 9.52 -4.18
N HIS A 78 6.62 8.37 -3.83
CA HIS A 78 5.37 8.24 -3.07
C HIS A 78 5.59 8.21 -1.54
N LEU A 79 6.37 9.15 -1.00
CA LEU A 79 6.79 9.16 0.42
C LEU A 79 5.62 9.32 1.41
N GLU A 80 4.58 10.06 1.01
CA GLU A 80 3.38 10.27 1.83
C GLU A 80 2.64 8.95 2.05
N ALA A 81 2.52 8.12 1.02
CA ALA A 81 1.90 6.79 1.13
C ALA A 81 2.71 5.85 2.03
N ILE A 82 4.04 5.95 2.04
CA ILE A 82 4.87 5.18 2.98
C ILE A 82 4.56 5.59 4.43
N THR A 83 4.48 6.89 4.67
CA THR A 83 4.21 7.46 6.00
C THR A 83 2.80 7.10 6.48
N GLU A 84 1.82 7.15 5.59
CA GLU A 84 0.43 6.79 5.89
C GLU A 84 0.29 5.29 6.17
N ALA A 85 0.93 4.43 5.39
CA ALA A 85 0.81 2.99 5.54
C ALA A 85 1.40 2.50 6.86
N LEU A 86 2.59 2.96 7.23
CA LEU A 86 3.36 2.40 8.35
C LEU A 86 3.16 3.17 9.66
N GLY A 87 2.39 4.26 9.62
CA GLY A 87 2.43 5.27 10.67
C GLY A 87 3.82 5.89 10.80
N ARG A 88 3.98 6.87 11.68
CA ARG A 88 5.29 7.52 11.91
C ARG A 88 6.33 6.46 12.32
N THR A 89 7.27 6.14 11.44
CA THR A 89 8.62 5.75 11.82
C THR A 89 9.36 6.97 12.37
N ARG A 90 8.91 7.47 13.53
CA ARG A 90 9.71 8.34 14.38
C ARG A 90 9.20 8.24 15.81
N GLU A 91 10.01 7.63 16.66
CA GLU A 91 9.97 7.82 18.10
C GLU A 91 9.65 9.29 18.42
N GLY A 92 8.57 9.45 19.18
CA GLY A 92 8.04 10.69 19.70
C GLY A 92 7.00 10.37 20.76
N VAL A 93 7.30 9.33 21.55
CA VAL A 93 6.65 9.04 22.82
C VAL A 93 7.60 9.58 23.90
N ASP A 94 7.68 10.90 24.00
CA ASP A 94 8.00 11.57 25.27
C ASP A 94 6.74 12.39 25.56
N HIS A 95 5.79 11.87 26.34
CA HIS A 95 5.82 12.01 27.80
C HIS A 95 6.29 13.40 28.24
N ASP A 96 5.53 14.44 27.88
CA ASP A 96 5.46 15.65 28.71
C ASP A 96 3.99 16.03 28.96
N ALA A 97 3.32 15.14 29.69
CA ALA A 97 2.28 15.54 30.61
C ALA A 97 2.90 15.61 32.01
N ALA A 98 3.40 16.79 32.40
CA ALA A 98 3.20 17.38 33.73
C ALA A 98 4.20 18.52 33.99
N ARG A 99 3.74 19.77 33.83
CA ARG A 99 3.94 20.77 34.88
C ARG A 99 2.88 21.88 34.84
#